data_AF-A0A2A5HVY7-F1
#
_entry.id   AF-A0A2A5HVY7-F1
#
_cell.length_a   1.000
_cell.length_b   1.000
_cell.length_c   1.000
_cell.angle_alpha   90.00
_cell.angle_beta   90.00
_cell.angle_gamma   90.00
#
_symmetry.space_group_name_H-M   'P 1'
#
loop_
_entity.id
_entity.type
_entity.pdbx_description
1 polymer ?
#
loop_
_entity_poly.entity_id
_entity_poly.type
_entity_poly.pdbx_seq_one_letter_code
_entity_poly.pdbx_strand_id
1 'polypeptide(L)'
;MQSIKLSLLKLCLLISLAALYGCGRDNPNLTANDPDPQTGNAADPQVDDDPIIDDGTQCRIDPITRTTGVQTVLNLDAGDTSPVLVLRRLSAEGNDVGVVRSGRISASATEQRGGVFTLPLFNDFNTTDIMFDIQLSAASGRSGAVYITLGTSEGVPAQVNSFNDIRILVSVINAQISAPPAPQTAIDVLANAVDLGGGNYRIEFVAQAVGEPSQIGVSFQSGNANEIGLGASVMGISLPGIPAVSNAYPAQSIDIQAPDGNAISHRAVAGESAGSIATQLSLRDGVRASASTRATLSNFVSPTGDMVVTLNGLALTSTSLFDLDVELNALSETSLAGFTATMDADGANLLLTLATGEDIVVGISSTIDGDSLMVTGRADAGSQVLEVDALGDGVALGNVNATTEQIVVGGTVDIFLSPGYQLWNPQPVIGLFQPLGDTSDPLNPQLMRVYENSFDPDKLETFNFVSTQEIYDSLGIEHTLSLFFVKQPFNSFDLDLELNHWEVHVQIDERDVGDPDTGLSPPDNTQATRLTRKLLFDSGGTLSQGADAMLISNWQPLTNDGVPNGAAGPENVLVGGGLPVILSSTSSNFELTLVGSTQTGSVYRVLEAVQNGAGELGVDCM
;
A
#
# COMPACT_ATOMS: atom_id res chain seq x y z
N MET A 1 16.44 -9.77 -35.01
CA MET A 1 17.89 -10.03 -35.12
C MET A 1 18.48 -10.27 -33.72
N GLN A 2 18.17 -11.41 -33.09
CA GLN A 2 18.39 -11.59 -31.65
C GLN A 2 18.84 -13.01 -31.29
N SER A 3 19.66 -13.65 -32.13
CA SER A 3 20.09 -15.06 -31.93
C SER A 3 21.59 -15.30 -32.19
N ILE A 4 22.45 -14.28 -32.05
CA ILE A 4 23.90 -14.43 -32.27
C ILE A 4 24.76 -14.09 -31.04
N LYS A 5 24.22 -13.41 -30.02
CA LYS A 5 25.01 -13.01 -28.83
C LYS A 5 25.19 -14.10 -27.74
N LEU A 6 24.59 -15.28 -27.90
CA LEU A 6 24.63 -16.34 -26.87
C LEU A 6 25.74 -17.39 -27.06
N SER A 7 26.61 -17.28 -28.07
CA SER A 7 27.63 -18.30 -28.37
C SER A 7 29.10 -17.92 -28.06
N LEU A 8 29.40 -16.66 -27.75
CA LEU A 8 30.79 -16.27 -27.42
C LEU A 8 31.16 -16.43 -25.94
N LEU A 9 30.20 -16.54 -25.02
CA LEU A 9 30.48 -16.63 -23.59
C LEU A 9 30.79 -18.06 -23.10
N LYS A 10 30.56 -19.09 -23.93
CA LYS A 10 30.83 -20.51 -23.59
C LYS A 10 32.23 -21.01 -23.97
N LEU A 11 33.08 -20.19 -24.59
CA LEU A 11 34.41 -20.61 -25.03
C LEU A 11 35.57 -20.14 -24.11
N CYS A 12 35.35 -19.21 -23.19
CA CYS A 12 36.38 -18.76 -22.24
C CYS A 12 36.48 -19.59 -20.95
N LEU A 13 35.57 -20.54 -20.70
CA LEU A 13 35.50 -21.26 -19.42
C LEU A 13 36.17 -22.65 -19.43
N LEU A 14 37.02 -22.96 -20.41
CA LEU A 14 37.56 -24.32 -20.61
C LEU A 14 39.09 -24.43 -20.71
N ILE A 15 39.85 -23.40 -20.31
CA ILE A 15 41.34 -23.42 -20.40
C ILE A 15 42.07 -23.37 -19.04
N SER A 16 41.38 -23.27 -17.90
CA SER A 16 42.07 -23.10 -16.60
C SER A 16 41.91 -24.28 -15.64
N LEU A 17 41.93 -25.52 -16.14
CA LEU A 17 41.79 -26.70 -15.28
C LEU A 17 42.63 -27.90 -15.75
N ALA A 18 43.96 -27.76 -15.84
CA ALA A 18 44.88 -28.89 -15.94
C ALA A 18 46.34 -28.51 -15.64
N ALA A 19 46.66 -28.13 -14.41
CA ALA A 19 48.01 -28.29 -13.85
C ALA A 19 48.00 -28.00 -12.35
N LEU A 20 47.92 -29.04 -11.51
CA LEU A 20 48.76 -29.24 -10.32
C LEU A 20 48.39 -30.57 -9.62
N TYR A 21 49.40 -31.19 -8.99
CA TYR A 21 49.46 -32.48 -8.26
C TYR A 21 49.68 -33.74 -9.11
N GLY A 22 50.73 -34.55 -8.92
CA GLY A 22 51.83 -34.49 -7.96
C GLY A 22 52.73 -35.75 -8.01
N CYS A 23 53.76 -35.73 -7.16
CA CYS A 23 54.56 -36.85 -6.64
C CYS A 23 55.62 -37.55 -7.51
N GLY A 24 56.88 -37.49 -7.00
CA GLY A 24 57.52 -38.69 -6.46
C GLY A 24 58.70 -39.29 -7.23
N ARG A 25 59.89 -39.17 -6.61
CA ARG A 25 61.15 -39.91 -6.78
C ARG A 25 61.09 -41.23 -7.59
N ASP A 26 62.06 -41.42 -8.48
CA ASP A 26 63.16 -42.38 -8.29
C ASP A 26 64.20 -42.29 -9.43
N ASN A 27 65.49 -42.33 -9.05
CA ASN A 27 66.64 -42.52 -9.95
C ASN A 27 66.90 -44.04 -10.04
N PRO A 28 67.42 -44.61 -11.14
CA PRO A 28 68.87 -44.62 -11.30
C PRO A 28 69.44 -44.69 -12.74
N ASN A 29 70.70 -44.26 -12.82
CA ASN A 29 71.85 -44.97 -13.42
C ASN A 29 72.40 -44.59 -14.81
N LEU A 30 73.76 -44.56 -14.82
CA LEU A 30 74.74 -44.66 -15.93
C LEU A 30 75.05 -43.34 -16.66
N THR A 31 76.30 -42.86 -16.83
CA THR A 31 77.68 -43.38 -16.67
C THR A 31 78.62 -42.16 -16.70
N ALA A 32 79.50 -41.98 -15.72
CA ALA A 32 80.93 -42.37 -15.72
C ALA A 32 81.89 -41.43 -16.48
N ASN A 33 82.78 -40.81 -15.70
CA ASN A 33 84.24 -40.65 -15.87
C ASN A 33 84.68 -39.22 -15.50
N ASP A 34 85.12 -38.95 -14.26
CA ASP A 34 86.49 -39.13 -13.71
C ASP A 34 87.43 -37.96 -14.09
N PRO A 35 88.48 -37.62 -13.32
CA PRO A 35 88.37 -36.79 -12.12
C PRO A 35 89.50 -35.74 -11.98
N ASP A 36 89.39 -34.94 -10.90
CA ASP A 36 90.52 -34.53 -10.05
C ASP A 36 91.46 -33.38 -10.55
N PRO A 37 92.30 -32.77 -9.69
CA PRO A 37 91.92 -31.76 -8.69
C PRO A 37 93.01 -30.66 -8.45
N GLN A 38 92.87 -29.99 -7.29
CA GLN A 38 93.95 -29.38 -6.48
C GLN A 38 94.44 -28.03 -7.01
N THR A 39 94.79 -27.02 -6.21
CA THR A 39 95.15 -26.79 -4.79
C THR A 39 95.30 -25.26 -4.71
N GLY A 40 95.03 -24.50 -3.65
CA GLY A 40 95.45 -24.66 -2.26
C GLY A 40 96.31 -23.43 -1.85
N ASN A 41 95.95 -22.82 -0.71
CA ASN A 41 96.80 -22.01 0.20
C ASN A 41 97.33 -20.64 -0.29
N ALA A 42 97.65 -19.62 0.53
CA ALA A 42 97.33 -19.19 1.90
C ALA A 42 98.07 -17.84 2.14
N ALA A 43 97.47 -16.96 2.95
CA ALA A 43 98.09 -16.00 3.90
C ALA A 43 98.66 -14.62 3.47
N ASP A 44 98.32 -13.65 4.35
CA ASP A 44 98.99 -12.38 4.78
C ASP A 44 98.48 -11.01 4.23
N PRO A 45 98.55 -9.89 5.01
CA PRO A 45 97.40 -9.02 5.26
C PRO A 45 97.65 -7.54 4.94
N GLN A 46 96.58 -6.75 5.11
CA GLN A 46 96.58 -5.33 5.48
C GLN A 46 96.72 -4.22 4.39
N VAL A 47 95.64 -3.43 4.32
CA VAL A 47 95.50 -1.96 4.12
C VAL A 47 95.13 -1.41 2.73
N ASP A 48 93.97 -0.74 2.78
CA ASP A 48 93.42 0.42 2.03
C ASP A 48 92.80 0.34 0.63
N ASP A 49 91.73 1.14 0.56
CA ASP A 49 91.01 1.77 -0.56
C ASP A 49 89.82 1.00 -1.21
N ASP A 50 88.60 1.43 -0.82
CA ASP A 50 87.34 1.31 -1.57
C ASP A 50 87.49 1.80 -3.04
N PRO A 51 86.63 1.40 -4.03
CA PRO A 51 85.25 0.93 -3.86
C PRO A 51 84.89 -0.33 -4.66
N ILE A 52 83.85 -1.02 -4.18
CA ILE A 52 83.12 -2.04 -4.95
C ILE A 52 82.46 -1.35 -6.15
N ILE A 53 82.87 -1.77 -7.35
CA ILE A 53 82.10 -1.58 -8.58
C ILE A 53 80.89 -2.51 -8.47
N ASP A 54 79.73 -1.96 -8.13
CA ASP A 54 78.45 -2.63 -8.28
C ASP A 54 77.86 -2.26 -9.65
N ASP A 55 77.67 -3.28 -10.48
CA ASP A 55 77.15 -3.23 -11.82
C ASP A 55 75.64 -2.97 -11.79
N GLY A 56 75.27 -1.72 -11.60
CA GLY A 56 74.31 -1.00 -12.45
C GLY A 56 72.87 -1.51 -12.58
N THR A 57 72.44 -2.54 -11.87
CA THR A 57 71.03 -2.99 -11.88
C THR A 57 70.36 -2.56 -10.57
N GLN A 58 69.94 -1.29 -10.48
CA GLN A 58 69.11 -0.85 -9.36
C GLN A 58 67.72 -1.44 -9.52
N CYS A 59 67.50 -2.62 -8.94
CA CYS A 59 66.15 -3.13 -8.74
C CYS A 59 65.47 -2.26 -7.68
N ARG A 60 64.41 -1.56 -8.08
CA ARG A 60 63.57 -0.81 -7.14
C ARG A 60 62.66 -1.82 -6.45
N ILE A 61 62.83 -1.95 -5.14
CA ILE A 61 61.89 -2.69 -4.28
C ILE A 61 60.80 -1.69 -3.91
N ASP A 62 59.59 -1.86 -4.46
CA ASP A 62 58.45 -1.07 -4.00
C ASP A 62 57.98 -1.63 -2.65
N PRO A 63 57.99 -0.82 -1.57
CA PRO A 63 57.53 -1.28 -0.27
C PRO A 63 56.02 -1.56 -0.32
N ILE A 64 55.55 -2.45 0.56
CA ILE A 64 54.12 -2.60 0.81
C ILE A 64 53.57 -1.22 1.20
N THR A 65 52.62 -0.72 0.42
CA THR A 65 51.93 0.53 0.68
C THR A 65 50.43 0.26 0.71
N ARG A 66 49.74 0.80 1.72
CA ARG A 66 48.27 0.82 1.65
C ARG A 66 47.81 1.82 0.61
N THR A 67 46.59 1.63 0.14
CA THR A 67 45.90 2.64 -0.66
C THR A 67 45.56 3.85 0.21
N THR A 68 45.99 5.04 -0.21
CA THR A 68 45.58 6.34 0.37
C THR A 68 44.93 7.26 -0.65
N GLY A 69 44.99 6.90 -1.94
CA GLY A 69 44.35 7.61 -3.03
C GLY A 69 43.93 6.65 -4.13
N VAL A 70 42.71 6.82 -4.62
CA VAL A 70 42.13 6.13 -5.77
C VAL A 70 41.59 7.18 -6.73
N GLN A 71 41.96 7.08 -8.00
CA GLN A 71 41.41 7.91 -9.07
C GLN A 71 40.73 7.01 -10.09
N THR A 72 39.46 7.27 -10.36
CA THR A 72 38.70 6.63 -11.43
C THR A 72 38.17 7.71 -12.37
N VAL A 73 38.58 7.66 -13.63
CA VAL A 73 38.07 8.53 -14.68
C VAL A 73 37.20 7.68 -15.61
N LEU A 74 35.97 8.12 -15.85
CA LEU A 74 34.99 7.33 -16.62
C LEU A 74 34.16 8.21 -17.56
N ASN A 75 33.49 7.56 -18.51
CA ASN A 75 32.42 8.15 -19.30
C ASN A 75 31.09 7.47 -18.93
N LEU A 76 30.11 8.22 -18.45
CA LEU A 76 28.72 7.76 -18.27
C LEU A 76 27.90 8.01 -19.54
N ASP A 77 26.92 7.13 -19.81
CA ASP A 77 26.08 7.24 -21.00
C ASP A 77 24.89 8.19 -20.77
N ALA A 78 24.89 9.31 -21.48
CA ALA A 78 23.81 10.28 -21.44
C ALA A 78 22.45 9.71 -21.91
N GLY A 79 22.46 8.64 -22.71
CA GLY A 79 21.26 7.96 -23.22
C GLY A 79 20.60 6.99 -22.25
N ASP A 80 21.23 6.66 -21.12
CA ASP A 80 20.65 5.69 -20.19
C ASP A 80 19.35 6.16 -19.54
N THR A 81 18.54 5.22 -19.07
CA THR A 81 17.34 5.51 -18.28
C THR A 81 17.63 5.30 -16.79
N SER A 82 16.96 6.07 -15.94
CA SER A 82 16.98 5.81 -14.51
C SER A 82 16.37 4.44 -14.21
N PRO A 83 17.03 3.57 -13.42
CA PRO A 83 16.44 2.33 -12.92
C PRO A 83 15.37 2.60 -11.84
N VAL A 84 15.35 3.81 -11.27
CA VAL A 84 14.40 4.22 -10.25
C VAL A 84 13.10 4.67 -10.89
N LEU A 85 11.98 4.05 -10.49
CA LEU A 85 10.65 4.47 -10.91
C LEU A 85 10.12 5.52 -9.93
N VAL A 86 9.86 6.74 -10.41
CA VAL A 86 9.25 7.80 -9.60
C VAL A 86 7.74 7.75 -9.77
N LEU A 87 7.05 7.22 -8.77
CA LEU A 87 5.61 7.26 -8.66
C LEU A 87 5.15 8.50 -7.89
N ARG A 88 3.91 8.91 -8.12
CA ARG A 88 3.21 9.89 -7.29
C ARG A 88 2.14 9.16 -6.48
N ARG A 89 2.19 9.25 -5.15
CA ARG A 89 1.24 8.64 -4.22
C ARG A 89 0.27 9.68 -3.67
N LEU A 90 -1.03 9.37 -3.73
CA LEU A 90 -2.07 9.98 -2.92
C LEU A 90 -2.51 8.98 -1.86
N SER A 91 -2.47 9.35 -0.59
CA SER A 91 -3.21 8.64 0.46
C SER A 91 -4.48 9.45 0.72
N ALA A 92 -5.64 8.86 0.48
CA ALA A 92 -6.92 9.51 0.73
C ALA A 92 -7.14 9.75 2.23
N GLU A 93 -7.20 11.01 2.63
CA GLU A 93 -7.51 11.46 4.00
C GLU A 93 -8.81 12.26 4.03
N GLY A 94 -9.73 11.93 3.12
CA GLY A 94 -11.01 12.60 3.00
C GLY A 94 -11.78 12.68 4.33
N ASN A 95 -12.63 13.70 4.44
CA ASN A 95 -13.42 13.96 5.64
C ASN A 95 -14.31 12.77 6.05
N ASP A 96 -14.71 11.93 5.09
CA ASP A 96 -15.53 10.76 5.34
C ASP A 96 -14.71 9.49 5.63
N VAL A 97 -13.38 9.51 5.41
CA VAL A 97 -12.48 8.36 5.60
C VAL A 97 -12.39 7.99 7.08
N GLY A 98 -12.62 6.69 7.36
CA GLY A 98 -12.58 6.16 8.71
C GLY A 98 -13.63 6.78 9.64
N VAL A 99 -14.65 7.46 9.12
CA VAL A 99 -15.74 7.99 9.97
C VAL A 99 -16.63 6.84 10.41
N VAL A 100 -16.89 6.77 11.73
CA VAL A 100 -17.80 5.78 12.30
C VAL A 100 -19.23 6.24 12.07
N ARG A 101 -20.06 5.38 11.50
CA ARG A 101 -21.48 5.66 11.28
C ARG A 101 -22.33 4.58 11.88
N SER A 102 -23.38 4.98 12.59
CA SER A 102 -24.41 4.12 13.13
C SER A 102 -25.70 4.24 12.34
N GLY A 103 -26.49 3.17 12.32
CA GLY A 103 -27.82 3.15 11.74
C GLY A 103 -28.30 1.73 11.49
N ARG A 104 -29.43 1.58 10.79
CA ARG A 104 -30.17 0.30 10.73
C ARG A 104 -29.32 -0.85 10.16
N ILE A 105 -29.44 -2.02 10.77
CA ILE A 105 -28.85 -3.28 10.25
C ILE A 105 -29.43 -3.61 8.87
N SER A 106 -30.74 -3.44 8.71
CA SER A 106 -31.47 -3.69 7.47
C SER A 106 -32.32 -2.50 7.08
N ALA A 107 -32.35 -2.23 5.77
CA ALA A 107 -33.18 -1.17 5.21
C ALA A 107 -34.68 -1.45 5.47
N SER A 108 -35.48 -0.42 5.74
CA SER A 108 -36.95 -0.52 5.75
C SER A 108 -37.53 -0.11 4.40
N ALA A 109 -38.65 -0.73 4.03
CA ALA A 109 -39.50 -0.23 2.96
C ALA A 109 -40.31 0.99 3.43
N THR A 110 -40.73 1.82 2.48
CA THR A 110 -41.80 2.79 2.73
C THR A 110 -43.10 2.06 3.00
N GLU A 111 -43.80 2.45 4.07
CA GLU A 111 -45.09 1.89 4.46
C GLU A 111 -46.17 2.96 4.51
N GLN A 112 -47.36 2.63 4.03
CA GLN A 112 -48.58 3.38 4.26
C GLN A 112 -49.58 2.47 4.97
N ARG A 113 -49.91 2.81 6.21
CA ARG A 113 -50.80 2.02 7.06
C ARG A 113 -52.23 2.55 6.95
N GLY A 114 -53.16 1.64 6.66
CA GLY A 114 -54.59 1.91 6.77
C GLY A 114 -55.05 2.01 8.22
N GLY A 115 -56.23 2.60 8.41
CA GLY A 115 -56.95 2.57 9.67
C GLY A 115 -57.34 1.15 10.10
N VAL A 116 -57.52 0.97 11.41
CA VAL A 116 -57.98 -0.30 11.98
C VAL A 116 -59.48 -0.47 11.75
N PHE A 117 -59.89 -1.67 11.33
CA PHE A 117 -61.29 -2.04 11.17
C PHE A 117 -61.56 -3.45 11.73
N THR A 118 -62.84 -3.84 11.82
CA THR A 118 -63.28 -5.13 12.35
C THR A 118 -64.16 -5.85 11.34
N LEU A 119 -64.37 -7.15 11.56
CA LEU A 119 -65.25 -7.99 10.73
C LEU A 119 -66.55 -8.34 11.49
N PRO A 120 -67.67 -8.58 10.78
CA PRO A 120 -67.82 -8.50 9.32
C PRO A 120 -67.85 -7.06 8.81
N LEU A 121 -67.48 -6.85 7.54
CA LEU A 121 -67.72 -5.56 6.88
C LEU A 121 -69.23 -5.39 6.62
N PHE A 122 -69.72 -4.14 6.65
CA PHE A 122 -71.14 -3.87 6.35
C PHE A 122 -71.39 -3.71 4.85
N ASN A 123 -70.35 -3.38 4.07
CA ASN A 123 -70.43 -3.23 2.62
C ASN A 123 -70.84 -4.53 1.92
N ASP A 124 -71.83 -4.43 1.02
CA ASP A 124 -72.22 -5.51 0.10
C ASP A 124 -71.67 -5.24 -1.30
N PHE A 125 -70.63 -5.99 -1.69
CA PHE A 125 -69.94 -5.84 -2.98
C PHE A 125 -70.77 -6.33 -4.19
N ASN A 126 -72.00 -6.83 -3.98
CA ASN A 126 -72.97 -6.99 -5.08
C ASN A 126 -73.62 -5.67 -5.50
N THR A 127 -73.61 -4.68 -4.62
CA THR A 127 -74.38 -3.43 -4.80
C THR A 127 -73.53 -2.17 -4.68
N THR A 128 -72.42 -2.23 -3.95
CA THR A 128 -71.52 -1.09 -3.74
C THR A 128 -70.06 -1.53 -3.89
N ASP A 129 -69.42 -1.08 -4.95
CA ASP A 129 -67.99 -1.26 -5.18
C ASP A 129 -67.19 -0.19 -4.42
N ILE A 130 -66.03 -0.55 -3.88
CA ILE A 130 -65.07 0.40 -3.30
C ILE A 130 -64.08 0.82 -4.37
N MET A 131 -63.82 2.12 -4.51
CA MET A 131 -62.84 2.66 -5.47
C MET A 131 -61.90 3.66 -4.80
N PHE A 132 -60.62 3.67 -5.20
CA PHE A 132 -59.59 4.60 -4.71
C PHE A 132 -58.35 4.56 -5.60
N ASP A 133 -57.49 5.57 -5.49
CA ASP A 133 -56.18 5.62 -6.13
C ASP A 133 -55.08 5.24 -5.15
N ILE A 134 -54.08 4.49 -5.63
CA ILE A 134 -52.81 4.29 -4.95
C ILE A 134 -51.74 5.00 -5.76
N GLN A 135 -50.95 5.86 -5.11
CA GLN A 135 -49.83 6.56 -5.72
C GLN A 135 -48.52 6.18 -5.05
N LEU A 136 -47.49 5.87 -5.84
CA LEU A 136 -46.09 5.78 -5.40
C LEU A 136 -45.31 6.94 -6.04
N SER A 137 -44.62 7.73 -5.23
CA SER A 137 -43.76 8.82 -5.68
C SER A 137 -42.38 8.76 -5.04
N ALA A 138 -41.41 9.47 -5.63
CA ALA A 138 -40.01 9.53 -5.18
C ALA A 138 -39.31 8.16 -5.06
N ALA A 139 -39.78 7.15 -5.78
CA ALA A 139 -39.13 5.84 -5.92
C ALA A 139 -38.25 5.80 -7.16
N SER A 140 -37.14 5.04 -7.10
CA SER A 140 -36.26 4.84 -8.27
C SER A 140 -36.85 3.83 -9.29
N GLY A 141 -37.72 2.94 -8.82
CA GLY A 141 -38.42 1.93 -9.60
C GLY A 141 -39.67 2.46 -10.34
N ARG A 142 -40.61 1.56 -10.64
CA ARG A 142 -41.88 1.92 -11.26
C ARG A 142 -42.74 2.72 -10.28
N SER A 143 -42.91 4.00 -10.59
CA SER A 143 -43.70 4.95 -9.81
C SER A 143 -44.85 5.51 -10.66
N GLY A 144 -45.85 6.10 -10.01
CA GLY A 144 -47.07 6.57 -10.67
C GLY A 144 -48.31 6.35 -9.80
N ALA A 145 -49.49 6.43 -10.41
CA ALA A 145 -50.76 6.20 -9.76
C ALA A 145 -51.53 5.06 -10.45
N VAL A 146 -52.20 4.24 -9.63
CA VAL A 146 -53.09 3.15 -10.08
C VAL A 146 -54.46 3.31 -9.43
N TYR A 147 -55.48 3.38 -10.27
CA TYR A 147 -56.89 3.34 -9.93
C TYR A 147 -57.32 1.92 -9.58
N ILE A 148 -57.87 1.75 -8.39
CA ILE A 148 -58.32 0.48 -7.85
C ILE A 148 -59.84 0.44 -7.79
N THR A 149 -60.43 -0.66 -8.25
CA THR A 149 -61.86 -0.95 -8.11
C THR A 149 -62.05 -2.31 -7.44
N LEU A 150 -62.82 -2.36 -6.37
CA LEU A 150 -63.11 -3.56 -5.60
C LEU A 150 -64.60 -3.85 -5.67
N GLY A 151 -64.95 -4.89 -6.43
CA GLY A 151 -66.31 -5.33 -6.66
C GLY A 151 -66.36 -6.84 -6.94
N THR A 152 -67.56 -7.40 -6.96
CA THR A 152 -67.75 -8.84 -7.26
C THR A 152 -67.33 -9.21 -8.68
N SER A 153 -67.41 -8.29 -9.64
CA SER A 153 -66.86 -8.44 -11.00
C SER A 153 -65.34 -8.64 -11.00
N GLU A 154 -64.66 -8.05 -10.00
CA GLU A 154 -63.20 -8.00 -9.92
C GLU A 154 -62.64 -9.17 -9.07
N GLY A 155 -63.53 -10.08 -8.63
CA GLY A 155 -63.19 -11.26 -7.85
C GLY A 155 -63.24 -11.06 -6.34
N VAL A 156 -63.76 -9.93 -5.86
CA VAL A 156 -63.99 -9.71 -4.42
C VAL A 156 -65.22 -10.51 -3.95
N PRO A 157 -65.19 -11.16 -2.78
CA PRO A 157 -66.38 -11.80 -2.23
C PRO A 157 -67.50 -10.78 -2.00
N ALA A 158 -68.75 -11.18 -2.25
CA ALA A 158 -69.94 -10.36 -2.00
C ALA A 158 -70.00 -9.78 -0.58
N GLN A 159 -69.54 -10.57 0.41
CA GLN A 159 -69.51 -10.23 1.82
C GLN A 159 -68.14 -10.60 2.37
N VAL A 160 -67.53 -9.73 3.17
CA VAL A 160 -66.20 -9.94 3.78
C VAL A 160 -66.40 -10.20 5.27
N ASN A 161 -66.29 -11.47 5.65
CA ASN A 161 -66.63 -11.95 7.00
C ASN A 161 -65.45 -12.61 7.71
N SER A 162 -64.36 -12.88 7.00
CA SER A 162 -63.18 -13.56 7.52
C SER A 162 -61.88 -12.87 7.07
N PHE A 163 -60.79 -13.13 7.79
CA PHE A 163 -59.47 -12.66 7.38
C PHE A 163 -59.04 -13.22 6.01
N ASN A 164 -59.53 -14.41 5.64
CA ASN A 164 -59.31 -14.95 4.30
C ASN A 164 -59.97 -14.08 3.21
N ASP A 165 -61.15 -13.52 3.48
CA ASP A 165 -61.82 -12.61 2.54
C ASP A 165 -61.04 -11.30 2.38
N ILE A 166 -60.43 -10.80 3.46
CA ILE A 166 -59.51 -9.64 3.38
C ILE A 166 -58.28 -9.98 2.52
N ARG A 167 -57.72 -11.19 2.64
CA ARG A 167 -56.62 -11.63 1.77
C ARG A 167 -57.02 -11.70 0.30
N ILE A 168 -58.25 -12.11 -0.01
CA ILE A 168 -58.78 -12.07 -1.38
C ILE A 168 -58.88 -10.62 -1.86
N LEU A 169 -59.45 -9.72 -1.04
CA LEU A 169 -59.54 -8.30 -1.36
C LEU A 169 -58.15 -7.70 -1.67
N VAL A 170 -57.15 -7.96 -0.82
CA VAL A 170 -55.77 -7.52 -1.05
C VAL A 170 -55.14 -8.17 -2.28
N SER A 171 -55.47 -9.43 -2.59
CA SER A 171 -55.03 -10.07 -3.83
C SER A 171 -55.58 -9.37 -5.07
N VAL A 172 -56.84 -8.91 -5.03
CA VAL A 172 -57.45 -8.14 -6.13
C VAL A 172 -56.77 -6.78 -6.29
N ILE A 173 -56.47 -6.10 -5.17
CA ILE A 173 -55.67 -4.87 -5.17
C ILE A 173 -54.31 -5.10 -5.87
N ASN A 174 -53.58 -6.13 -5.44
CA ASN A 174 -52.24 -6.43 -5.97
C ASN A 174 -52.27 -6.82 -7.46
N ALA A 175 -53.32 -7.52 -7.91
CA ALA A 175 -53.51 -7.82 -9.33
C ALA A 175 -53.64 -6.53 -10.16
N GLN A 176 -54.40 -5.55 -9.66
CA GLN A 176 -54.57 -4.26 -10.34
C GLN A 176 -53.32 -3.39 -10.27
N ILE A 177 -52.59 -3.37 -9.16
CA ILE A 177 -51.29 -2.68 -9.04
C ILE A 177 -50.27 -3.22 -10.05
N SER A 178 -50.20 -4.54 -10.20
CA SER A 178 -49.19 -5.19 -11.04
C SER A 178 -49.53 -5.17 -12.55
N ALA A 179 -50.80 -5.05 -12.91
CA ALA A 179 -51.26 -5.05 -14.29
C ALA A 179 -52.47 -4.11 -14.50
N PRO A 180 -52.31 -2.79 -14.29
CA PRO A 180 -53.42 -1.86 -14.43
C PRO A 180 -53.81 -1.66 -15.91
N PRO A 181 -55.08 -1.33 -16.20
CA PRO A 181 -55.49 -0.98 -17.56
C PRO A 181 -54.79 0.27 -18.09
N ALA A 182 -54.41 0.26 -19.37
CA ALA A 182 -53.87 1.43 -20.05
C ALA A 182 -54.85 2.63 -19.96
N PRO A 183 -54.36 3.86 -19.76
CA PRO A 183 -52.97 4.31 -19.90
C PRO A 183 -52.10 4.18 -18.65
N GLN A 184 -52.60 3.57 -17.57
CA GLN A 184 -51.84 3.42 -16.33
C GLN A 184 -50.75 2.36 -16.50
N THR A 185 -49.69 2.48 -15.71
CA THR A 185 -48.59 1.51 -15.65
C THR A 185 -48.47 0.96 -14.26
N ALA A 186 -47.96 -0.27 -14.15
CA ALA A 186 -47.74 -0.90 -12.85
C ALA A 186 -46.84 -0.03 -11.96
N ILE A 187 -47.07 -0.10 -10.64
CA ILE A 187 -46.24 0.56 -9.63
C ILE A 187 -45.67 -0.48 -8.66
N ASP A 188 -44.51 -0.19 -8.08
CA ASP A 188 -43.77 -1.11 -7.21
C ASP A 188 -44.28 -1.03 -5.76
N VAL A 189 -45.58 -1.29 -5.57
CA VAL A 189 -46.26 -1.34 -4.26
C VAL A 189 -46.91 -2.70 -4.06
N LEU A 190 -46.89 -3.21 -2.83
CA LEU A 190 -47.60 -4.41 -2.41
C LEU A 190 -48.59 -4.06 -1.30
N ALA A 191 -49.85 -4.41 -1.47
CA ALA A 191 -50.85 -4.38 -0.42
C ALA A 191 -50.79 -5.68 0.41
N ASN A 192 -50.95 -5.54 1.73
CA ASN A 192 -50.91 -6.62 2.71
C ASN A 192 -52.13 -6.55 3.64
N ALA A 193 -52.74 -7.71 3.91
CA ALA A 193 -53.76 -7.86 4.94
C ALA A 193 -53.08 -8.21 6.27
N VAL A 194 -53.32 -7.42 7.31
CA VAL A 194 -52.70 -7.61 8.64
C VAL A 194 -53.75 -7.87 9.69
N ASP A 195 -53.53 -8.93 10.46
CA ASP A 195 -54.27 -9.26 11.67
C ASP A 195 -53.51 -8.69 12.87
N LEU A 196 -54.13 -7.73 13.57
CA LEU A 196 -53.57 -7.07 14.74
C LEU A 196 -53.92 -7.80 16.04
N GLY A 197 -54.66 -8.91 15.95
CA GLY A 197 -55.20 -9.62 17.09
C GLY A 197 -56.48 -8.97 17.65
N GLY A 198 -57.20 -9.73 18.47
CA GLY A 198 -58.43 -9.26 19.12
C GLY A 198 -59.58 -8.94 18.15
N GLY A 199 -59.54 -9.47 16.91
CA GLY A 199 -60.54 -9.19 15.87
C GLY A 199 -60.34 -7.88 15.12
N ASN A 200 -59.17 -7.25 15.26
CA ASN A 200 -58.80 -6.02 14.58
C ASN A 200 -57.91 -6.30 13.37
N TYR A 201 -58.21 -5.63 12.26
CA TYR A 201 -57.50 -5.82 10.99
C TYR A 201 -57.12 -4.48 10.38
N ARG A 202 -56.14 -4.49 9.48
CA ARG A 202 -55.78 -3.34 8.63
C ARG A 202 -55.27 -3.81 7.27
N ILE A 203 -55.32 -2.90 6.29
CA ILE A 203 -54.61 -3.04 5.01
C ILE A 203 -53.39 -2.12 5.06
N GLU A 204 -52.23 -2.63 4.66
CA GLU A 204 -51.00 -1.85 4.56
C GLU A 204 -50.46 -1.90 3.14
N PHE A 205 -49.90 -0.80 2.67
CA PHE A 205 -49.21 -0.72 1.40
C PHE A 205 -47.72 -0.56 1.67
N VAL A 206 -46.89 -1.36 1.01
CA VAL A 206 -45.45 -1.41 1.23
C VAL A 206 -44.75 -1.26 -0.12
N ALA A 207 -43.80 -0.33 -0.22
CA ALA A 207 -42.98 -0.20 -1.41
C ALA A 207 -42.07 -1.43 -1.55
N GLN A 208 -41.88 -1.92 -2.77
CA GLN A 208 -41.02 -3.09 -2.99
C GLN A 208 -39.53 -2.75 -2.86
N ALA A 209 -39.14 -1.52 -3.15
CA ALA A 209 -37.78 -1.03 -2.93
C ALA A 209 -37.59 -0.62 -1.45
N VAL A 210 -36.64 -1.27 -0.78
CA VAL A 210 -36.23 -0.92 0.59
C VAL A 210 -35.17 0.18 0.58
N GLY A 211 -35.11 0.98 1.63
CA GLY A 211 -34.08 2.00 1.83
C GLY A 211 -34.29 3.29 1.06
N GLU A 212 -35.37 3.39 0.29
CA GLU A 212 -35.75 4.61 -0.41
C GLU A 212 -36.74 5.42 0.42
N PRO A 213 -36.52 6.74 0.60
CA PRO A 213 -37.48 7.62 1.24
C PRO A 213 -38.64 7.98 0.28
N SER A 214 -39.24 6.97 -0.33
CA SER A 214 -40.39 7.10 -1.23
C SER A 214 -41.68 7.41 -0.44
N GLN A 215 -42.75 7.79 -1.12
CA GLN A 215 -44.04 8.09 -0.51
C GLN A 215 -45.17 7.29 -1.16
N ILE A 216 -46.03 6.68 -0.34
CA ILE A 216 -47.25 6.01 -0.78
C ILE A 216 -48.46 6.84 -0.36
N GLY A 217 -49.31 7.20 -1.31
CA GLY A 217 -50.56 7.93 -1.09
C GLY A 217 -51.78 7.10 -1.45
N VAL A 218 -52.86 7.28 -0.69
CA VAL A 218 -54.20 6.76 -1.03
C VAL A 218 -55.18 7.92 -1.14
N SER A 219 -55.86 8.04 -2.27
CA SER A 219 -56.73 9.18 -2.57
C SER A 219 -58.00 8.76 -3.34
N PHE A 220 -58.88 9.72 -3.64
CA PHE A 220 -60.12 9.53 -4.40
C PHE A 220 -61.01 8.38 -3.91
N GLN A 221 -61.07 8.19 -2.59
CA GLN A 221 -61.80 7.09 -1.98
C GLN A 221 -63.32 7.26 -2.12
N SER A 222 -64.01 6.16 -2.45
CA SER A 222 -65.47 6.09 -2.56
C SER A 222 -66.01 4.71 -2.17
N GLY A 223 -67.34 4.56 -2.16
CA GLY A 223 -67.97 3.24 -2.05
C GLY A 223 -67.81 2.52 -0.72
N ASN A 224 -67.71 3.25 0.39
CA ASN A 224 -67.43 2.74 1.75
C ASN A 224 -65.97 2.32 2.02
N ALA A 225 -65.00 2.90 1.31
CA ALA A 225 -63.56 2.71 1.58
C ALA A 225 -63.13 2.89 3.05
N ASN A 226 -63.87 3.67 3.85
CA ASN A 226 -63.63 3.82 5.28
C ASN A 226 -63.76 2.48 6.05
N GLU A 227 -64.62 1.57 5.61
CA GLU A 227 -64.85 0.28 6.27
C GLU A 227 -63.66 -0.68 6.19
N ILE A 228 -62.81 -0.51 5.16
CA ILE A 228 -61.54 -1.23 5.02
C ILE A 228 -60.34 -0.41 5.50
N GLY A 229 -60.59 0.63 6.29
CA GLY A 229 -59.55 1.47 6.86
C GLY A 229 -58.87 2.42 5.86
N LEU A 230 -59.42 2.61 4.66
CA LEU A 230 -58.82 3.47 3.63
C LEU A 230 -59.37 4.90 3.61
N GLY A 231 -60.19 5.25 4.59
CA GLY A 231 -60.78 6.58 4.69
C GLY A 231 -59.78 7.70 4.90
N ALA A 232 -59.97 8.83 4.24
CA ALA A 232 -59.05 9.96 4.31
C ALA A 232 -58.80 10.47 5.75
N SER A 233 -59.74 10.28 6.68
CA SER A 233 -59.61 10.68 8.09
C SER A 233 -58.92 9.64 8.98
N VAL A 234 -58.70 8.42 8.49
CA VAL A 234 -58.09 7.30 9.24
C VAL A 234 -56.75 6.84 8.68
N MET A 235 -56.39 7.27 7.46
CA MET A 235 -55.06 7.02 6.90
C MET A 235 -54.00 7.79 7.69
N GLY A 236 -52.93 7.09 8.09
CA GLY A 236 -51.74 7.73 8.66
C GLY A 236 -50.90 8.46 7.62
N ILE A 237 -49.81 9.08 8.06
CA ILE A 237 -48.76 9.55 7.16
C ILE A 237 -47.96 8.36 6.61
N SER A 238 -47.54 8.43 5.35
CA SER A 238 -46.60 7.47 4.78
C SER A 238 -45.31 7.53 5.57
N LEU A 239 -44.87 6.37 6.07
CA LEU A 239 -43.59 6.21 6.75
C LEU A 239 -42.52 5.94 5.69
N PRO A 240 -41.59 6.86 5.42
CA PRO A 240 -40.57 6.66 4.40
C PRO A 240 -39.62 5.52 4.79
N GLY A 241 -39.16 4.78 3.80
CA GLY A 241 -38.10 3.80 3.96
C GLY A 241 -36.79 4.46 4.41
N ILE A 242 -36.04 3.74 5.24
CA ILE A 242 -34.76 4.16 5.78
C ILE A 242 -33.71 3.17 5.28
N PRO A 243 -32.62 3.60 4.64
CA PRO A 243 -31.58 2.70 4.18
C PRO A 243 -30.87 2.02 5.35
N ALA A 244 -30.24 0.88 5.06
CA ALA A 244 -29.24 0.33 5.98
C ALA A 244 -28.07 1.31 6.08
N VAL A 245 -27.39 1.31 7.23
CA VAL A 245 -26.19 2.13 7.40
C VAL A 245 -25.10 1.72 6.39
N SER A 246 -24.35 2.69 5.89
CA SER A 246 -23.21 2.52 4.99
C SER A 246 -22.06 3.43 5.43
N ASN A 247 -20.90 3.35 4.78
CA ASN A 247 -19.80 4.31 4.97
C ASN A 247 -20.17 5.77 4.62
N ALA A 248 -21.32 5.97 3.96
CA ALA A 248 -21.86 7.24 3.45
C ALA A 248 -20.89 8.05 2.57
N TYR A 249 -19.98 7.37 1.86
CA TYR A 249 -19.22 8.01 0.79
C TYR A 249 -20.20 8.59 -0.23
N PRO A 250 -20.06 9.87 -0.60
CA PRO A 250 -20.90 10.44 -1.64
C PRO A 250 -20.58 9.77 -2.97
N ALA A 251 -21.55 9.79 -3.90
CA ALA A 251 -21.22 9.53 -5.29
C ALA A 251 -20.18 10.56 -5.74
N GLN A 252 -19.06 10.09 -6.27
CA GLN A 252 -17.91 10.95 -6.53
C GLN A 252 -17.15 10.52 -7.78
N SER A 253 -16.43 11.44 -8.39
CA SER A 253 -15.60 11.20 -9.56
C SER A 253 -14.27 11.91 -9.45
N ILE A 254 -13.29 11.39 -10.19
CA ILE A 254 -11.95 11.94 -10.34
C ILE A 254 -11.46 11.69 -11.76
N ASP A 255 -10.76 12.66 -12.33
CA ASP A 255 -10.18 12.54 -13.66
C ASP A 255 -8.71 12.14 -13.55
N ILE A 256 -8.30 11.14 -14.33
CA ILE A 256 -6.91 10.74 -14.51
C ILE A 256 -6.44 11.27 -15.87
N GLN A 257 -5.51 12.21 -15.88
CA GLN A 257 -4.91 12.73 -17.10
C GLN A 257 -3.63 11.97 -17.44
N ALA A 258 -3.56 11.42 -18.64
CA ALA A 258 -2.39 10.76 -19.20
C ALA A 258 -1.37 11.76 -19.76
N PRO A 259 -0.11 11.35 -19.99
CA PRO A 259 0.95 12.24 -20.50
C PRO A 259 0.68 12.88 -21.87
N ASP A 260 -0.20 12.28 -22.68
CA ASP A 260 -0.62 12.79 -23.99
C ASP A 260 -1.73 13.86 -23.89
N GLY A 261 -2.18 14.17 -22.66
CA GLY A 261 -3.24 15.13 -22.37
C GLY A 261 -4.65 14.52 -22.32
N ASN A 262 -4.82 13.24 -22.68
CA ASN A 262 -6.12 12.57 -22.62
C ASN A 262 -6.55 12.35 -21.16
N ALA A 263 -7.82 12.64 -20.85
CA ALA A 263 -8.38 12.45 -19.51
C ALA A 263 -9.38 11.29 -19.50
N ILE A 264 -9.28 10.44 -18.48
CA ILE A 264 -10.23 9.36 -18.20
C ILE A 264 -10.91 9.65 -16.87
N SER A 265 -12.23 9.80 -16.90
CA SER A 265 -13.01 9.99 -15.68
C SER A 265 -13.33 8.64 -15.04
N HIS A 266 -13.04 8.52 -13.75
CA HIS A 266 -13.50 7.43 -12.90
C HIS A 266 -14.64 7.95 -12.01
N ARG A 267 -15.73 7.18 -11.88
CA ARG A 267 -16.88 7.52 -11.05
C ARG A 267 -17.19 6.39 -10.08
N ALA A 268 -17.13 6.68 -8.79
CA ALA A 268 -17.61 5.85 -7.71
C ALA A 268 -19.09 6.17 -7.41
N VAL A 269 -19.89 5.14 -7.15
CA VAL A 269 -21.28 5.31 -6.70
C VAL A 269 -21.33 5.63 -5.19
N ALA A 270 -22.46 6.14 -4.71
CA ALA A 270 -22.61 6.45 -3.29
C ALA A 270 -22.57 5.15 -2.46
N GLY A 271 -21.87 5.19 -1.33
CA GLY A 271 -21.70 4.04 -0.43
C GLY A 271 -20.73 2.97 -0.96
N GLU A 272 -20.05 3.20 -2.08
CA GLU A 272 -19.09 2.24 -2.61
C GLU A 272 -17.87 2.10 -1.70
N SER A 273 -17.40 0.86 -1.46
CA SER A 273 -16.26 0.62 -0.58
C SER A 273 -14.95 1.11 -1.20
N ALA A 274 -13.98 1.46 -0.35
CA ALA A 274 -12.66 1.86 -0.80
C ALA A 274 -11.96 0.75 -1.61
N GLY A 275 -12.19 -0.52 -1.25
CA GLY A 275 -11.70 -1.70 -1.96
C GLY A 275 -12.21 -1.80 -3.40
N SER A 276 -13.52 -1.63 -3.60
CA SER A 276 -14.11 -1.59 -4.95
C SER A 276 -13.54 -0.44 -5.78
N ILE A 277 -13.44 0.76 -5.18
CA ILE A 277 -12.89 1.95 -5.84
C ILE A 277 -11.43 1.71 -6.26
N ALA A 278 -10.59 1.19 -5.36
CA ALA A 278 -9.18 0.88 -5.65
C ALA A 278 -9.03 -0.18 -6.75
N THR A 279 -9.88 -1.21 -6.73
CA THR A 279 -9.92 -2.23 -7.78
C THR A 279 -10.23 -1.61 -9.14
N GLN A 280 -11.24 -0.74 -9.21
CA GLN A 280 -11.64 -0.07 -10.45
C GLN A 280 -10.62 0.94 -10.96
N LEU A 281 -9.92 1.64 -10.06
CA LEU A 281 -8.83 2.55 -10.41
C LEU A 281 -7.61 1.80 -10.94
N SER A 282 -7.29 0.63 -10.37
CA SER A 282 -6.17 -0.20 -10.82
C SER A 282 -6.36 -0.82 -12.22
N LEU A 283 -7.58 -0.77 -12.76
CA LEU A 283 -7.86 -1.14 -14.15
C LEU A 283 -7.52 -0.02 -15.15
N ARG A 284 -7.07 1.14 -14.68
CA ARG A 284 -6.70 2.28 -15.52
C ARG A 284 -5.20 2.29 -15.79
N ASP A 285 -4.83 2.57 -17.02
CA ASP A 285 -3.43 2.66 -17.41
C ASP A 285 -2.70 3.71 -16.59
N GLY A 286 -1.48 3.39 -16.16
CA GLY A 286 -0.66 4.29 -15.35
C GLY A 286 -1.11 4.45 -13.91
N VAL A 287 -2.15 3.76 -13.45
CA VAL A 287 -2.66 3.81 -12.08
C VAL A 287 -2.52 2.46 -11.41
N ARG A 288 -1.95 2.46 -10.20
CA ARG A 288 -2.05 1.36 -9.25
C ARG A 288 -2.76 1.90 -8.02
N ALA A 289 -3.77 1.20 -7.52
CA ALA A 289 -4.44 1.61 -6.29
C ALA A 289 -4.59 0.43 -5.33
N SER A 290 -4.46 0.73 -4.04
CA SER A 290 -4.74 -0.18 -2.94
C SER A 290 -5.71 0.50 -1.99
N ALA A 291 -6.34 -0.27 -1.11
CA ALA A 291 -7.22 0.28 -0.09
C ALA A 291 -7.00 -0.44 1.24
N SER A 292 -7.36 0.22 2.33
CA SER A 292 -7.42 -0.42 3.64
C SER A 292 -8.48 0.22 4.50
N THR A 293 -9.12 -0.56 5.36
CA THR A 293 -10.08 -0.05 6.34
C THR A 293 -9.57 -0.34 7.74
N ARG A 294 -9.69 0.62 8.64
CA ARG A 294 -9.24 0.48 10.03
C ARG A 294 -10.33 0.88 10.99
N ALA A 295 -10.49 0.11 12.04
CA ALA A 295 -11.39 0.41 13.17
C ALA A 295 -10.75 -0.12 14.46
N THR A 296 -10.97 0.56 15.56
CA THR A 296 -10.55 0.16 16.90
C THR A 296 -11.77 -0.21 17.70
N LEU A 297 -11.76 -1.42 18.26
CA LEU A 297 -12.73 -1.87 19.26
C LEU A 297 -12.18 -1.57 20.65
N SER A 298 -12.99 -0.99 21.52
CA SER A 298 -12.61 -0.66 22.88
C SER A 298 -13.82 -0.68 23.82
N ASN A 299 -13.57 -0.51 25.12
CA ASN A 299 -14.62 -0.49 26.15
C ASN A 299 -15.60 -1.66 26.01
N PHE A 300 -15.07 -2.88 25.89
CA PHE A 300 -15.84 -4.11 25.79
C PHE A 300 -16.49 -4.42 27.14
N VAL A 301 -17.80 -4.27 27.23
CA VAL A 301 -18.58 -4.52 28.45
C VAL A 301 -19.49 -5.71 28.20
N SER A 302 -19.09 -6.88 28.69
CA SER A 302 -19.95 -8.06 28.80
C SER A 302 -19.65 -8.81 30.10
N PRO A 303 -20.27 -8.40 31.23
CA PRO A 303 -19.97 -8.95 32.54
C PRO A 303 -20.24 -10.45 32.66
N THR A 304 -21.15 -10.99 31.85
CA THR A 304 -21.48 -12.43 31.84
C THR A 304 -20.76 -13.22 30.74
N GLY A 305 -20.06 -12.50 29.83
CA GLY A 305 -19.32 -13.11 28.73
C GLY A 305 -20.19 -13.76 27.68
N ASP A 306 -21.44 -13.31 27.51
CA ASP A 306 -22.39 -13.82 26.53
C ASP A 306 -22.55 -12.92 25.30
N MET A 307 -21.90 -11.75 25.29
CA MET A 307 -21.90 -10.87 24.11
C MET A 307 -21.17 -11.51 22.93
N VAL A 308 -21.89 -11.63 21.83
CA VAL A 308 -21.40 -12.07 20.52
C VAL A 308 -21.13 -10.83 19.67
N VAL A 309 -19.89 -10.66 19.25
CA VAL A 309 -19.51 -9.64 18.25
C VAL A 309 -19.70 -10.22 16.86
N THR A 310 -20.32 -9.46 15.96
CA THR A 310 -20.41 -9.78 14.54
C THR A 310 -19.55 -8.82 13.73
N LEU A 311 -18.63 -9.34 12.90
CA LEU A 311 -17.85 -8.55 11.95
C LEU A 311 -18.17 -8.97 10.52
N ASN A 312 -18.56 -8.01 9.68
CA ASN A 312 -18.95 -8.23 8.27
C ASN A 312 -19.94 -9.40 8.09
N GLY A 313 -20.87 -9.56 9.05
CA GLY A 313 -21.88 -10.61 9.08
C GLY A 313 -21.43 -11.95 9.68
N LEU A 314 -20.16 -12.12 10.02
CA LEU A 314 -19.67 -13.31 10.72
C LEU A 314 -19.77 -13.11 12.24
N ALA A 315 -20.52 -14.00 12.90
CA ALA A 315 -20.54 -14.07 14.36
C ALA A 315 -19.25 -14.71 14.88
N LEU A 316 -18.59 -14.00 15.79
CA LEU A 316 -17.37 -14.42 16.47
C LEU A 316 -17.72 -15.16 17.77
N THR A 317 -16.82 -16.02 18.23
CA THR A 317 -17.04 -16.85 19.41
C THR A 317 -16.33 -16.33 20.65
N SER A 318 -15.34 -15.45 20.48
CA SER A 318 -14.57 -14.87 21.56
C SER A 318 -15.37 -13.84 22.37
N THR A 319 -15.17 -13.87 23.68
CA THR A 319 -15.92 -13.08 24.67
C THR A 319 -15.07 -11.99 25.33
N SER A 320 -13.89 -11.70 24.78
CA SER A 320 -12.98 -10.66 25.23
C SER A 320 -12.21 -10.09 24.05
N LEU A 321 -11.71 -8.85 24.16
CA LEU A 321 -10.89 -8.26 23.10
C LEU A 321 -9.60 -9.07 22.84
N PHE A 322 -9.01 -9.65 23.89
CA PHE A 322 -7.78 -10.44 23.78
C PHE A 322 -8.01 -11.72 22.98
N ASP A 323 -9.11 -12.43 23.27
CA ASP A 323 -9.46 -13.65 22.55
C ASP A 323 -9.95 -13.33 21.12
N LEU A 324 -10.56 -12.16 20.91
CA LEU A 324 -10.92 -11.68 19.57
C LEU A 324 -9.69 -11.43 18.70
N ASP A 325 -8.59 -10.91 19.25
CA ASP A 325 -7.32 -10.75 18.52
C ASP A 325 -6.85 -12.08 17.92
N VAL A 326 -6.84 -13.13 18.75
CA VAL A 326 -6.43 -14.48 18.35
C VAL A 326 -7.39 -15.07 17.32
N GLU A 327 -8.70 -14.99 17.58
CA GLU A 327 -9.73 -15.53 16.68
C GLU A 327 -9.69 -14.86 15.31
N LEU A 328 -9.61 -13.53 15.25
CA LEU A 328 -9.60 -12.78 14.00
C LEU A 328 -8.36 -13.09 13.16
N ASN A 329 -7.18 -13.15 13.77
CA ASN A 329 -5.97 -13.51 13.07
C ASN A 329 -5.99 -14.98 12.58
N ALA A 330 -6.68 -15.89 13.28
CA ALA A 330 -6.88 -17.25 12.79
C ALA A 330 -7.87 -17.34 11.61
N LEU A 331 -8.83 -16.41 11.52
CA LEU A 331 -9.82 -16.33 10.44
C LEU A 331 -9.35 -15.49 9.23
N SER A 332 -8.21 -14.81 9.35
CA SER A 332 -7.62 -13.87 8.38
C SER A 332 -7.35 -14.45 6.99
N GLU A 333 -7.18 -15.77 6.88
CA GLU A 333 -6.94 -16.49 5.63
C GLU A 333 -8.18 -17.27 5.14
N THR A 334 -9.29 -17.24 5.88
CA THR A 334 -10.49 -18.05 5.61
C THR A 334 -11.75 -17.20 5.49
N SER A 335 -12.61 -17.19 6.52
CA SER A 335 -13.91 -16.52 6.49
C SER A 335 -13.82 -15.01 6.62
N LEU A 336 -12.68 -14.48 7.08
CA LEU A 336 -12.41 -13.04 7.19
C LEU A 336 -11.12 -12.69 6.44
N ALA A 337 -11.06 -13.07 5.16
CA ALA A 337 -9.90 -12.84 4.30
C ALA A 337 -9.42 -11.37 4.34
N GLY A 338 -8.16 -11.17 4.72
CA GLY A 338 -7.53 -9.85 4.77
C GLY A 338 -7.78 -9.03 6.04
N PHE A 339 -8.53 -9.56 7.02
CA PHE A 339 -8.56 -8.99 8.37
C PHE A 339 -7.27 -9.33 9.11
N THR A 340 -6.72 -8.35 9.80
CA THR A 340 -5.76 -8.54 10.88
C THR A 340 -6.24 -7.79 12.11
N ALA A 341 -5.90 -8.32 13.27
CA ALA A 341 -6.18 -7.71 14.55
C ALA A 341 -4.86 -7.54 15.32
N THR A 342 -4.76 -6.49 16.11
CA THR A 342 -3.60 -6.25 16.97
C THR A 342 -4.06 -5.58 18.24
N MET A 343 -3.88 -6.27 19.36
CA MET A 343 -4.07 -5.69 20.68
C MET A 343 -3.02 -4.63 21.00
N ASP A 344 -3.43 -3.52 21.61
CA ASP A 344 -2.50 -2.55 22.16
C ASP A 344 -1.76 -3.08 23.39
N ALA A 345 -0.67 -2.39 23.77
CA ALA A 345 0.19 -2.83 24.88
C ALA A 345 -0.53 -2.86 26.24
N ASP A 346 -1.58 -2.04 26.39
CA ASP A 346 -2.37 -1.92 27.62
C ASP A 346 -3.55 -2.92 27.67
N GLY A 347 -3.81 -3.65 26.58
CA GLY A 347 -4.91 -4.62 26.47
C GLY A 347 -6.31 -4.00 26.42
N ALA A 348 -6.40 -2.70 26.18
CA ALA A 348 -7.64 -1.93 26.24
C ALA A 348 -8.29 -1.70 24.87
N ASN A 349 -7.47 -1.72 23.81
CA ASN A 349 -7.89 -1.42 22.45
C ASN A 349 -7.45 -2.53 21.50
N LEU A 350 -8.36 -2.97 20.65
CA LEU A 350 -8.09 -3.91 19.57
C LEU A 350 -8.16 -3.17 18.24
N LEU A 351 -7.01 -2.98 17.58
CA LEU A 351 -6.96 -2.39 16.25
C LEU A 351 -7.28 -3.46 15.20
N LEU A 352 -8.34 -3.24 14.44
CA LEU A 352 -8.71 -4.01 13.27
C LEU A 352 -8.16 -3.33 12.03
N THR A 353 -7.55 -4.11 11.14
CA THR A 353 -7.18 -3.68 9.80
C THR A 353 -7.73 -4.66 8.77
N LEU A 354 -8.48 -4.16 7.80
CA LEU A 354 -8.95 -4.92 6.65
C LEU A 354 -8.19 -4.46 5.40
N ALA A 355 -7.25 -5.30 4.94
CA ALA A 355 -6.33 -4.98 3.84
C ALA A 355 -6.99 -4.92 2.46
N THR A 356 -8.25 -5.38 2.33
CA THR A 356 -9.01 -5.27 1.08
C THR A 356 -9.64 -3.89 0.90
N GLY A 357 -9.77 -3.11 1.97
CA GLY A 357 -10.46 -1.81 1.94
C GLY A 357 -11.98 -1.91 1.81
N GLU A 358 -12.56 -3.10 1.99
CA GLU A 358 -14.01 -3.22 2.19
C GLU A 358 -14.44 -2.53 3.48
N ASP A 359 -15.72 -2.18 3.60
CA ASP A 359 -16.23 -1.58 4.83
C ASP A 359 -16.12 -2.57 6.00
N ILE A 360 -15.76 -2.06 7.18
CA ILE A 360 -15.83 -2.83 8.43
C ILE A 360 -17.21 -2.56 9.04
N VAL A 361 -18.01 -3.61 9.12
CA VAL A 361 -19.35 -3.60 9.72
C VAL A 361 -19.31 -4.31 11.06
N VAL A 362 -19.65 -3.61 12.14
CA VAL A 362 -19.62 -4.10 13.50
C VAL A 362 -21.03 -4.15 14.07
N GLY A 363 -21.42 -5.31 14.60
CA GLY A 363 -22.64 -5.50 15.39
C GLY A 363 -22.33 -6.26 16.66
N ILE A 364 -23.23 -6.18 17.64
CA ILE A 364 -23.18 -6.97 18.87
C ILE A 364 -24.56 -7.55 19.17
N SER A 365 -24.59 -8.68 19.86
CA SER A 365 -25.82 -9.24 20.42
C SER A 365 -25.52 -9.92 21.74
N SER A 366 -26.44 -9.86 22.69
CA SER A 366 -26.32 -10.49 24.01
C SER A 366 -27.73 -10.79 24.54
N THR A 367 -27.82 -11.65 25.55
CA THR A 367 -29.08 -11.82 26.30
C THR A 367 -29.18 -10.84 27.46
N ILE A 368 -28.09 -10.14 27.77
CA ILE A 368 -27.98 -9.17 28.84
C ILE A 368 -28.13 -7.76 28.30
N ASP A 369 -29.04 -7.02 28.92
CA ASP A 369 -29.29 -5.62 28.66
C ASP A 369 -28.13 -4.75 29.18
N GLY A 370 -27.71 -3.76 28.39
CA GLY A 370 -26.59 -2.87 28.71
C GLY A 370 -25.20 -3.39 28.36
N ASP A 371 -25.08 -4.63 27.85
CA ASP A 371 -23.84 -5.11 27.21
C ASP A 371 -23.48 -4.17 26.05
N SER A 372 -22.21 -3.77 25.96
CA SER A 372 -21.81 -2.72 25.03
C SER A 372 -20.40 -2.84 24.49
N LEU A 373 -20.19 -2.22 23.33
CA LEU A 373 -18.92 -2.16 22.63
C LEU A 373 -18.73 -0.78 22.00
N MET A 374 -17.58 -0.16 22.24
CA MET A 374 -17.20 1.08 21.57
C MET A 374 -16.43 0.77 20.29
N VAL A 375 -16.79 1.47 19.21
CA VAL A 375 -16.10 1.44 17.92
C VAL A 375 -15.61 2.84 17.59
N THR A 376 -14.32 2.92 17.27
CA THR A 376 -13.66 4.14 16.79
C THR A 376 -13.04 3.85 15.43
N GLY A 377 -13.19 4.74 14.46
CA GLY A 377 -12.52 4.60 13.16
C GLY A 377 -11.25 5.43 13.17
N ARG A 378 -11.30 6.59 12.52
CA ARG A 378 -10.29 7.64 12.59
C ARG A 378 -10.41 8.37 13.93
N ALA A 379 -9.29 8.62 14.61
CA ALA A 379 -9.27 9.15 15.98
C ALA A 379 -9.96 10.52 16.14
N ASP A 380 -10.00 11.33 15.08
CA ASP A 380 -10.63 12.67 15.06
C ASP A 380 -12.09 12.67 14.58
N ALA A 381 -12.60 11.54 14.07
CA ALA A 381 -13.98 11.41 13.58
C ALA A 381 -14.99 11.08 14.70
N GLY A 382 -14.52 10.81 15.92
CA GLY A 382 -15.34 10.42 17.06
C GLY A 382 -15.66 8.92 17.10
N SER A 383 -16.15 8.48 18.25
CA SER A 383 -16.50 7.08 18.53
C SER A 383 -18.02 6.91 18.63
N GLN A 384 -18.48 5.67 18.46
CA GLN A 384 -19.87 5.28 18.69
C GLN A 384 -19.89 4.07 19.63
N VAL A 385 -20.92 3.96 20.47
CA VAL A 385 -21.10 2.83 21.39
C VAL A 385 -22.36 2.08 20.97
N LEU A 386 -22.20 0.80 20.62
CA LEU A 386 -23.32 -0.12 20.49
C LEU A 386 -23.68 -0.62 21.88
N GLU A 387 -24.98 -0.64 22.18
CA GLU A 387 -25.54 -1.19 23.41
C GLU A 387 -26.68 -2.15 23.07
N VAL A 388 -26.66 -3.32 23.73
CA VAL A 388 -27.71 -4.32 23.62
C VAL A 388 -28.92 -3.88 24.45
N ASP A 389 -30.08 -3.79 23.80
CA ASP A 389 -31.38 -3.49 24.40
C ASP A 389 -32.23 -4.77 24.39
N ALA A 390 -31.91 -5.68 25.30
CA ALA A 390 -32.55 -6.99 25.40
C ALA A 390 -33.93 -6.90 26.05
N LEU A 391 -34.16 -5.86 26.88
CA LEU A 391 -35.43 -5.62 27.55
C LEU A 391 -36.40 -4.75 26.73
N GLY A 392 -35.93 -4.08 25.69
CA GLY A 392 -36.73 -3.20 24.85
C GLY A 392 -37.15 -1.91 25.56
N ASP A 393 -36.41 -1.48 26.59
CA ASP A 393 -36.68 -0.25 27.35
C ASP A 393 -35.82 0.94 26.90
N GLY A 394 -34.95 0.70 25.92
CA GLY A 394 -34.11 1.69 25.25
C GLY A 394 -32.63 1.52 25.59
N VAL A 395 -31.80 2.44 25.12
CA VAL A 395 -30.35 2.45 25.39
C VAL A 395 -29.96 3.73 26.12
N ALA A 396 -28.78 3.74 26.74
CA ALA A 396 -28.24 4.92 27.39
C ALA A 396 -28.08 6.09 26.41
N LEU A 397 -28.17 7.32 26.93
CA LEU A 397 -28.10 8.52 26.10
C LEU A 397 -26.76 8.60 25.33
N GLY A 398 -26.84 8.64 24.01
CA GLY A 398 -25.67 8.68 23.12
C GLY A 398 -25.23 7.32 22.60
N ASN A 399 -25.81 6.22 23.09
CA ASN A 399 -25.57 4.87 22.58
C ASN A 399 -26.52 4.52 21.43
N VAL A 400 -26.11 3.52 20.66
CA VAL A 400 -26.77 3.01 19.46
C VAL A 400 -27.42 1.66 19.80
N ASN A 401 -28.66 1.45 19.37
CA ASN A 401 -29.41 0.25 19.75
C ASN A 401 -29.00 -0.95 18.89
N ALA A 402 -28.15 -1.82 19.44
CA ALA A 402 -27.57 -2.96 18.73
C ALA A 402 -28.61 -4.02 18.26
N THR A 403 -29.83 -3.99 18.80
CA THR A 403 -30.92 -4.88 18.37
C THR A 403 -31.45 -4.49 16.98
N THR A 404 -31.32 -3.23 16.57
CA THR A 404 -31.86 -2.73 15.30
C THR A 404 -30.84 -2.00 14.43
N GLU A 405 -29.70 -1.64 15.01
CA GLU A 405 -28.65 -0.82 14.41
C GLU A 405 -27.28 -1.51 14.51
N GLN A 406 -26.38 -1.11 13.62
CA GLN A 406 -24.99 -1.54 13.56
C GLN A 406 -24.11 -0.34 13.26
N ILE A 407 -22.79 -0.57 13.30
CA ILE A 407 -21.78 0.42 12.96
C ILE A 407 -21.08 0.04 11.66
N VAL A 408 -20.82 1.03 10.80
CA VAL A 408 -20.02 0.88 9.58
C VAL A 408 -18.87 1.88 9.60
N VAL A 409 -17.68 1.42 9.23
CA VAL A 409 -16.47 2.23 9.06
C VAL A 409 -15.95 2.05 7.64
N GLY A 410 -15.80 3.14 6.90
CA GLY A 410 -15.26 3.16 5.54
C GLY A 410 -13.73 3.22 5.48
N GLY A 411 -13.15 2.66 4.41
CA GLY A 411 -11.70 2.60 4.20
C GLY A 411 -11.05 3.78 3.49
N THR A 412 -9.73 3.85 3.51
CA THR A 412 -8.93 4.76 2.70
C THR A 412 -8.48 4.09 1.40
N VAL A 413 -8.18 4.90 0.38
CA VAL A 413 -7.58 4.49 -0.88
C VAL A 413 -6.20 5.13 -1.02
N ASP A 414 -5.20 4.31 -1.31
CA ASP A 414 -3.87 4.72 -1.72
C ASP A 414 -3.77 4.60 -3.25
N ILE A 415 -3.44 5.70 -3.93
CA ILE A 415 -3.31 5.76 -5.39
C ILE A 415 -1.88 6.08 -5.76
N PHE A 416 -1.27 5.24 -6.59
CA PHE A 416 0.04 5.44 -7.19
C PHE A 416 -0.10 5.71 -8.69
N LEU A 417 0.50 6.80 -9.14
CA LEU A 417 0.51 7.20 -10.54
C LEU A 417 1.89 7.00 -11.13
N SER A 418 1.92 6.45 -12.34
CA SER A 418 3.12 6.34 -13.16
C SER A 418 3.62 7.72 -13.60
N PRO A 419 4.89 7.85 -14.01
CA PRO A 419 5.44 9.12 -14.49
C PRO A 419 4.56 9.78 -15.57
N GLY A 420 4.30 11.08 -15.40
CA GLY A 420 3.52 11.89 -16.35
C GLY A 420 1.99 11.80 -16.20
N TYR A 421 1.46 10.90 -15.38
CA TYR A 421 0.04 10.86 -15.03
C TYR A 421 -0.30 11.85 -13.92
N GLN A 422 -1.52 12.38 -13.95
CA GLN A 422 -2.03 13.35 -12.97
C GLN A 422 -3.47 13.02 -12.56
N LEU A 423 -3.83 13.38 -11.32
CA LEU A 423 -5.22 13.35 -10.84
C LEU A 423 -5.78 14.77 -10.80
N TRP A 424 -7.03 14.93 -11.24
CA TRP A 424 -7.66 16.24 -11.40
C TRP A 424 -9.20 16.16 -11.23
N ASN A 425 -9.88 17.31 -11.11
CA ASN A 425 -11.35 17.47 -11.03
C ASN A 425 -12.07 16.49 -10.07
N PRO A 426 -11.69 16.37 -8.79
CA PRO A 426 -12.52 15.62 -7.85
C PRO A 426 -13.89 16.29 -7.71
N GLN A 427 -14.96 15.51 -7.84
CA GLN A 427 -16.34 15.97 -7.68
C GLN A 427 -17.11 14.97 -6.82
N PRO A 428 -17.80 15.38 -5.74
CA PRO A 428 -17.65 16.67 -5.07
C PRO A 428 -16.22 16.90 -4.58
N VAL A 429 -15.89 18.17 -4.34
CA VAL A 429 -14.57 18.55 -3.79
C VAL A 429 -14.38 17.94 -2.38
N ILE A 430 -15.45 17.71 -1.64
CA ILE A 430 -15.42 17.10 -0.30
C ILE A 430 -15.89 15.64 -0.42
N GLY A 431 -15.04 14.69 -0.05
CA GLY A 431 -15.30 13.25 -0.19
C GLY A 431 -14.04 12.41 0.04
N LEU A 432 -14.04 11.17 -0.45
CA LEU A 432 -12.93 10.20 -0.27
C LEU A 432 -11.63 10.70 -0.88
N PHE A 433 -11.66 11.24 -2.10
CA PHE A 433 -10.44 11.59 -2.85
C PHE A 433 -9.69 12.82 -2.34
N GLN A 434 -10.06 13.37 -1.18
CA GLN A 434 -9.31 14.45 -0.55
C GLN A 434 -8.09 13.92 0.23
N PRO A 435 -7.04 14.74 0.40
CA PRO A 435 -6.84 16.03 -0.24
C PRO A 435 -6.27 15.88 -1.67
N LEU A 436 -6.98 16.41 -2.65
CA LEU A 436 -6.36 16.81 -3.92
C LEU A 436 -6.13 18.31 -3.78
N GLY A 437 -4.87 18.73 -3.88
CA GLY A 437 -4.48 20.12 -3.71
C GLY A 437 -5.23 21.03 -4.70
N ASP A 438 -5.12 22.34 -4.47
CA ASP A 438 -5.71 23.37 -5.33
C ASP A 438 -5.52 23.03 -6.81
N THR A 439 -6.62 22.75 -7.51
CA THR A 439 -6.64 22.44 -8.95
C THR A 439 -6.25 23.66 -9.81
N SER A 440 -5.89 24.80 -9.21
CA SER A 440 -5.28 25.92 -9.92
C SER A 440 -3.75 26.01 -9.76
N ASP A 441 -3.15 25.13 -8.95
CA ASP A 441 -1.71 24.95 -8.83
C ASP A 441 -1.22 23.82 -9.78
N PRO A 442 -0.37 24.10 -10.77
CA PRO A 442 0.17 23.10 -11.70
C PRO A 442 1.01 22.01 -11.02
N LEU A 443 1.30 22.10 -9.72
CA LEU A 443 2.11 21.13 -8.98
C LEU A 443 1.36 20.29 -7.93
N ASN A 444 0.06 20.53 -7.68
CA ASN A 444 -0.79 19.68 -6.85
C ASN A 444 -0.06 19.09 -5.60
N PRO A 445 0.33 19.91 -4.60
CA PRO A 445 1.37 19.60 -3.60
C PRO A 445 1.07 18.45 -2.63
N GLN A 446 -0.03 17.72 -2.80
CA GLN A 446 -0.48 16.62 -1.93
C GLN A 446 0.05 15.24 -2.39
N LEU A 447 0.50 15.12 -3.64
CA LEU A 447 1.06 13.87 -4.14
C LEU A 447 2.51 13.70 -3.66
N MET A 448 2.74 12.75 -2.76
CA MET A 448 4.08 12.40 -2.31
C MET A 448 4.81 11.62 -3.40
N ARG A 449 6.08 11.93 -3.65
CA ARG A 449 6.91 11.10 -4.52
C ARG A 449 7.28 9.82 -3.80
N VAL A 450 7.12 8.70 -4.48
CA VAL A 450 7.57 7.38 -4.01
C VAL A 450 8.55 6.85 -5.04
N TYR A 451 9.73 6.49 -4.57
CA TYR A 451 10.79 5.90 -5.39
C TYR A 451 10.67 4.38 -5.28
N GLU A 452 10.21 3.73 -6.35
CA GLU A 452 10.17 2.27 -6.46
C GLU A 452 11.46 1.81 -7.15
N ASN A 453 12.03 0.67 -6.70
CA ASN A 453 13.36 0.17 -7.08
C ASN A 453 14.52 1.08 -6.64
N SER A 454 14.59 1.41 -5.34
CA SER A 454 15.77 2.04 -4.74
C SER A 454 17.03 1.18 -4.94
N PHE A 455 18.20 1.81 -4.94
CA PHE A 455 19.49 1.13 -5.08
C PHE A 455 19.66 -0.03 -4.09
N ASP A 456 20.11 -1.17 -4.62
CA ASP A 456 20.44 -2.41 -3.92
C ASP A 456 21.61 -3.10 -4.65
N PRO A 457 22.80 -3.20 -4.04
CA PRO A 457 23.99 -3.73 -4.72
C PRO A 457 23.83 -5.19 -5.19
N ASP A 458 22.92 -5.95 -4.58
CA ASP A 458 22.67 -7.36 -4.93
C ASP A 458 21.67 -7.52 -6.09
N LYS A 459 21.04 -6.42 -6.52
CA LYS A 459 20.04 -6.38 -7.58
C LYS A 459 20.51 -5.54 -8.76
N LEU A 460 20.91 -6.22 -9.83
CA LEU A 460 21.41 -5.61 -11.06
C LEU A 460 20.43 -4.60 -11.69
N GLU A 461 19.13 -4.73 -11.43
CA GLU A 461 18.10 -3.82 -11.93
C GLU A 461 18.05 -2.45 -11.23
N THR A 462 18.76 -2.27 -10.12
CA THR A 462 18.69 -1.04 -9.31
C THR A 462 19.82 -0.05 -9.57
N PHE A 463 20.76 -0.39 -10.46
CA PHE A 463 21.86 0.47 -10.90
C PHE A 463 22.13 0.30 -12.39
N ASN A 464 22.81 1.27 -12.99
CA ASN A 464 23.13 1.22 -14.42
C ASN A 464 24.45 0.49 -14.66
N PHE A 465 25.48 0.80 -13.87
CA PHE A 465 26.82 0.22 -14.01
C PHE A 465 27.48 0.01 -12.67
N VAL A 466 28.43 -0.92 -12.64
CA VAL A 466 29.37 -1.11 -11.55
C VAL A 466 30.79 -1.05 -12.10
N SER A 467 31.67 -0.35 -11.39
CA SER A 467 33.12 -0.37 -11.61
C SER A 467 33.78 -1.03 -10.40
N THR A 468 34.71 -1.94 -10.64
CA THR A 468 35.49 -2.59 -9.58
C THR A 468 36.96 -2.27 -9.71
N GLN A 469 37.65 -2.07 -8.59
CA GLN A 469 39.08 -1.82 -8.55
C GLN A 469 39.70 -2.52 -7.34
N GLU A 470 40.92 -3.03 -7.52
CA GLU A 470 41.71 -3.62 -6.44
C GLU A 470 42.36 -2.51 -5.62
N ILE A 471 42.27 -2.60 -4.31
CA ILE A 471 42.91 -1.71 -3.33
C ILE A 471 43.65 -2.54 -2.28
N TYR A 472 44.53 -1.92 -1.51
CA TYR A 472 45.41 -2.60 -0.56
C TYR A 472 45.29 -2.02 0.84
N ASP A 473 45.20 -2.89 1.84
CA ASP A 473 45.27 -2.49 3.25
C ASP A 473 46.72 -2.23 3.72
N SER A 474 46.92 -1.91 5.01
CA SER A 474 48.25 -1.64 5.57
C SER A 474 49.14 -2.87 5.73
N LEU A 475 48.61 -4.07 5.51
CA LEU A 475 49.36 -5.32 5.49
C LEU A 475 49.67 -5.77 4.06
N GLY A 476 49.20 -5.03 3.05
CA GLY A 476 49.34 -5.38 1.63
C GLY A 476 48.33 -6.41 1.16
N ILE A 477 47.27 -6.68 1.93
CA ILE A 477 46.20 -7.58 1.51
C ILE A 477 45.31 -6.85 0.52
N GLU A 478 44.95 -7.54 -0.55
CA GLU A 478 44.08 -7.04 -1.61
C GLU A 478 42.60 -7.09 -1.19
N HIS A 479 41.87 -6.04 -1.54
CA HIS A 479 40.44 -5.87 -1.30
C HIS A 479 39.75 -5.31 -2.55
N THR A 480 38.44 -5.54 -2.68
CA THR A 480 37.67 -5.09 -3.85
C THR A 480 36.87 -3.83 -3.53
N LEU A 481 37.22 -2.71 -4.16
CA LEU A 481 36.42 -1.48 -4.19
C LEU A 481 35.38 -1.58 -5.31
N SER A 482 34.12 -1.36 -4.98
CA SER A 482 32.99 -1.36 -5.91
C SER A 482 32.29 0.01 -5.93
N LEU A 483 32.14 0.58 -7.13
CA LEU A 483 31.44 1.84 -7.39
C LEU A 483 30.19 1.55 -8.23
N PHE A 484 29.01 1.77 -7.66
CA PHE A 484 27.72 1.56 -8.33
C PHE A 484 27.17 2.90 -8.82
N PHE A 485 26.93 3.03 -10.11
CA PHE A 485 26.43 4.25 -10.74
C PHE A 485 24.95 4.12 -11.05
N VAL A 486 24.15 5.03 -10.50
CA VAL A 486 22.69 5.05 -10.62
C VAL A 486 22.27 6.37 -11.27
N LYS A 487 21.71 6.30 -12.47
CA LYS A 487 21.17 7.46 -13.15
C LYS A 487 19.93 7.94 -12.42
N GLN A 488 19.87 9.22 -12.15
CA GLN A 488 18.74 9.81 -11.44
C GLN A 488 17.72 10.36 -12.43
N PRO A 489 16.42 10.30 -12.12
CA PRO A 489 15.37 10.82 -12.97
C PRO A 489 15.49 12.34 -13.10
N PHE A 490 15.24 12.86 -14.31
CA PHE A 490 15.21 14.30 -14.54
C PHE A 490 14.03 14.95 -13.80
N ASN A 491 14.28 16.10 -13.16
CA ASN A 491 13.25 16.89 -12.48
C ASN A 491 13.24 18.32 -13.01
N SER A 492 12.25 18.66 -13.85
CA SER A 492 12.09 20.00 -14.42
C SER A 492 11.72 21.10 -13.41
N PHE A 493 11.50 20.75 -12.15
CA PHE A 493 11.04 21.67 -11.11
C PHE A 493 12.04 21.87 -9.97
N ASP A 494 13.13 21.10 -9.96
CA ASP A 494 14.25 21.31 -9.07
C ASP A 494 15.37 21.93 -9.89
N LEU A 495 15.52 23.25 -9.76
CA LEU A 495 16.48 24.03 -10.53
C LEU A 495 17.94 23.68 -10.17
N ASP A 496 18.17 22.95 -9.08
CA ASP A 496 19.48 22.43 -8.68
C ASP A 496 19.75 21.04 -9.30
N LEU A 497 18.74 20.38 -9.86
CA LEU A 497 18.87 19.14 -10.63
C LEU A 497 18.92 19.46 -12.12
N GLU A 498 20.13 19.74 -12.62
CA GLU A 498 20.38 19.86 -14.04
C GLU A 498 19.98 18.59 -14.80
N LEU A 499 19.75 18.69 -16.11
CA LEU A 499 19.85 17.52 -16.99
C LEU A 499 21.19 16.84 -16.68
N ASN A 500 21.20 15.51 -16.54
CA ASN A 500 22.42 14.69 -16.35
C ASN A 500 22.92 14.55 -14.89
N HIS A 501 22.03 14.08 -14.01
CA HIS A 501 22.34 13.75 -12.62
C HIS A 501 22.50 12.22 -12.40
N TRP A 502 23.54 11.85 -11.64
CA TRP A 502 23.80 10.48 -11.19
C TRP A 502 24.12 10.44 -9.71
N GLU A 503 23.91 9.28 -9.09
CA GLU A 503 24.48 8.96 -7.78
C GLU A 503 25.51 7.84 -7.95
N VAL A 504 26.60 7.92 -7.19
CA VAL A 504 27.55 6.83 -7.02
C VAL A 504 27.49 6.33 -5.59
N HIS A 505 27.36 5.03 -5.43
CA HIS A 505 27.42 4.34 -4.14
C HIS A 505 28.70 3.50 -4.05
N VAL A 506 29.34 3.50 -2.89
CA VAL A 506 30.66 2.86 -2.70
C VAL A 506 30.56 1.72 -1.70
N GLN A 507 31.20 0.59 -2.03
CA GLN A 507 31.44 -0.52 -1.10
C GLN A 507 32.88 -1.02 -1.20
N ILE A 508 33.38 -1.61 -0.12
CA ILE A 508 34.61 -2.40 -0.12
C ILE A 508 34.28 -3.78 0.44
N ASP A 509 34.63 -4.84 -0.30
CA ASP A 509 34.29 -6.23 0.03
C ASP A 509 32.81 -6.40 0.39
N GLU A 510 31.93 -5.84 -0.44
CA GLU A 510 30.46 -5.86 -0.28
C GLU A 510 29.94 -5.16 0.98
N ARG A 511 30.80 -4.37 1.67
CA ARG A 511 30.45 -3.65 2.90
C ARG A 511 30.43 -2.14 2.69
N ASP A 512 29.60 -1.51 3.49
CA ASP A 512 29.40 -0.06 3.51
C ASP A 512 30.57 0.64 4.22
N VAL A 513 30.95 1.82 3.73
CA VAL A 513 32.19 2.52 4.12
C VAL A 513 32.00 4.02 4.40
N GLY A 514 30.76 4.48 4.46
CA GLY A 514 30.38 5.85 4.78
C GLY A 514 30.30 6.10 6.29
N ASP A 515 30.29 7.38 6.66
CA ASP A 515 30.26 7.80 8.06
C ASP A 515 29.00 7.34 8.81
N PRO A 516 29.10 6.95 10.10
CA PRO A 516 27.96 6.54 10.88
C PRO A 516 26.94 7.67 11.06
N ASP A 517 25.66 7.31 11.09
CA ASP A 517 24.59 8.24 11.41
C ASP A 517 24.44 8.42 12.93
N THR A 518 25.04 9.49 13.45
CA THR A 518 24.96 9.86 14.87
C THR A 518 23.56 10.19 15.39
N GLY A 519 22.58 10.39 14.48
CA GLY A 519 21.19 10.62 14.84
C GLY A 519 20.45 9.34 15.28
N LEU A 520 21.01 8.17 15.00
CA LEU A 520 20.43 6.88 15.38
C LEU A 520 20.69 6.55 16.86
N SER A 521 19.96 5.56 17.39
CA SER A 521 20.22 5.04 18.73
C SER A 521 21.36 4.02 18.70
N PRO A 522 22.16 3.88 19.78
CA PRO A 522 23.15 2.80 19.87
C PRO A 522 22.51 1.40 19.78
N PRO A 523 23.14 0.42 19.08
CA PRO A 523 24.48 0.49 18.49
C PRO A 523 24.54 1.06 17.06
N ASP A 524 23.39 1.35 16.44
CA ASP A 524 23.29 1.72 15.01
C ASP A 524 24.03 3.02 14.68
N ASN A 525 24.15 3.91 15.66
CA ASN A 525 24.88 5.17 15.54
C ASN A 525 26.41 5.05 15.40
N THR A 526 26.93 3.82 15.39
CA THR A 526 28.36 3.52 15.18
C THR A 526 28.62 2.65 13.95
N GLN A 527 27.57 2.17 13.28
CA GLN A 527 27.70 1.33 12.08
C GLN A 527 28.05 2.19 10.86
N ALA A 528 28.89 1.64 9.97
CA ALA A 528 29.18 2.28 8.69
C ALA A 528 27.88 2.40 7.87
N THR A 529 27.68 3.55 7.23
CA THR A 529 26.53 3.78 6.34
C THR A 529 26.96 3.69 4.88
N ARG A 530 26.00 3.65 3.95
CA ARG A 530 26.30 3.71 2.53
C ARG A 530 26.91 5.06 2.16
N LEU A 531 28.17 5.07 1.75
CA LEU A 531 28.76 6.25 1.14
C LEU A 531 28.11 6.50 -0.22
N THR A 532 27.40 7.63 -0.33
CA THR A 532 26.70 8.05 -1.55
C THR A 532 27.14 9.45 -1.95
N ARG A 533 27.43 9.66 -3.24
CA ARG A 533 27.81 10.98 -3.78
C ARG A 533 26.98 11.30 -5.01
N LYS A 534 26.50 12.54 -5.09
CA LYS A 534 25.83 13.08 -6.27
C LYS A 534 26.86 13.55 -7.28
N LEU A 535 26.67 13.17 -8.54
CA LEU A 535 27.48 13.55 -9.70
C LEU A 535 26.61 14.39 -10.64
N LEU A 536 27.01 15.63 -10.86
CA LEU A 536 26.31 16.58 -11.72
C LEU A 536 27.18 16.90 -12.93
N PHE A 537 26.65 16.67 -14.13
CA PHE A 537 27.35 16.95 -15.38
C PHE A 537 26.73 18.16 -16.07
N ASP A 538 27.56 19.11 -16.47
CA ASP A 538 27.10 20.28 -17.21
C ASP A 538 26.59 19.92 -18.62
N SER A 539 26.07 20.92 -19.34
CA SER A 539 25.61 20.74 -20.73
C SER A 539 26.69 20.26 -21.72
N GLY A 540 27.97 20.42 -21.37
CA GLY A 540 29.12 19.90 -22.13
C GLY A 540 29.53 18.49 -21.74
N GLY A 541 28.87 17.89 -20.74
CA GLY A 541 29.19 16.55 -20.24
C GLY A 541 30.36 16.53 -19.26
N THR A 542 30.76 17.66 -18.68
CA THR A 542 31.87 17.72 -17.72
C THR A 542 31.34 17.63 -16.30
N LEU A 543 32.00 16.83 -15.45
CA LEU A 543 31.65 16.73 -14.03
C LEU A 543 31.89 18.08 -13.31
N SER A 544 30.90 18.50 -12.53
CA SER A 544 30.94 19.74 -11.75
C SER A 544 31.95 19.67 -10.60
N GLN A 545 32.64 20.78 -10.31
CA GLN A 545 33.65 20.85 -9.25
C GLN A 545 33.04 20.59 -7.86
N GLY A 546 33.70 19.76 -7.04
CA GLY A 546 33.27 19.43 -5.68
C GLY A 546 32.42 18.15 -5.57
N ALA A 547 31.96 17.57 -6.68
CA ALA A 547 31.30 16.26 -6.73
C ALA A 547 32.28 15.09 -6.88
N ASP A 548 33.54 15.39 -7.10
CA ASP A 548 34.61 14.52 -7.56
C ASP A 548 35.31 13.76 -6.44
N ALA A 549 35.55 14.37 -5.28
CA ALA A 549 36.30 13.75 -4.18
C ALA A 549 35.41 13.20 -3.06
N MET A 550 35.65 11.95 -2.66
CA MET A 550 34.96 11.21 -1.61
C MET A 550 35.98 10.71 -0.58
N LEU A 551 35.67 10.88 0.71
CA LEU A 551 36.46 10.30 1.79
C LEU A 551 35.92 8.89 2.10
N ILE A 552 36.80 7.90 2.06
CA ILE A 552 36.55 6.59 2.65
C ILE A 552 37.07 6.65 4.08
N SER A 553 36.16 6.59 5.06
CA SER A 553 36.49 6.82 6.48
C SER A 553 36.08 5.69 7.42
N ASN A 554 35.30 4.70 6.95
CA ASN A 554 34.71 3.63 7.77
C ASN A 554 35.07 2.22 7.30
N TRP A 555 36.15 2.07 6.55
CA TRP A 555 36.60 0.77 6.11
C TRP A 555 37.44 0.08 7.20
N GLN A 556 36.93 -1.01 7.77
CA GLN A 556 37.71 -1.90 8.62
C GLN A 556 38.11 -3.13 7.78
N PRO A 557 39.40 -3.35 7.49
CA PRO A 557 39.84 -4.59 6.85
C PRO A 557 39.59 -5.79 7.77
N LEU A 558 39.03 -6.85 7.19
CA LEU A 558 38.64 -8.07 7.90
C LEU A 558 39.25 -9.30 7.23
N THR A 559 39.32 -10.37 7.99
CA THR A 559 39.59 -11.72 7.49
C THR A 559 38.33 -12.32 6.85
N ASN A 560 38.49 -13.45 6.16
CA ASN A 560 37.35 -14.22 5.61
C ASN A 560 36.32 -14.64 6.67
N ASP A 561 36.73 -14.73 7.94
CA ASP A 561 35.85 -15.05 9.07
C ASP A 561 35.11 -13.81 9.63
N GLY A 562 35.28 -12.63 9.01
CA GLY A 562 34.62 -11.39 9.40
C GLY A 562 35.22 -10.69 10.62
N VAL A 563 36.41 -11.10 11.06
CA VAL A 563 37.13 -10.52 12.21
C VAL A 563 38.24 -9.59 11.71
N PRO A 564 38.54 -8.44 12.37
CA PRO A 564 39.64 -7.57 12.00
C PRO A 564 40.94 -8.32 11.76
N ASN A 565 41.56 -8.10 10.60
CA ASN A 565 42.77 -8.81 10.17
C ASN A 565 44.07 -8.27 10.80
N GLY A 566 43.99 -7.21 11.61
CA GLY A 566 45.13 -6.56 12.25
C GLY A 566 45.73 -5.40 11.45
N ALA A 567 45.20 -5.08 10.26
CA ALA A 567 45.54 -3.87 9.53
C ALA A 567 45.02 -2.61 10.24
N ALA A 568 45.49 -1.44 9.80
CA ALA A 568 45.03 -0.14 10.24
C ALA A 568 43.49 -0.04 10.14
N GLY A 569 42.85 0.40 11.22
CA GLY A 569 41.41 0.57 11.28
C GLY A 569 40.93 1.94 10.76
N PRO A 570 39.61 2.15 10.66
CA PRO A 570 39.03 3.39 10.16
C PRO A 570 39.21 4.56 11.12
N GLU A 571 39.18 5.77 10.56
CA GLU A 571 39.12 7.03 11.31
C GLU A 571 37.98 7.91 10.76
N ASN A 572 36.82 7.82 11.39
CA ASN A 572 35.62 8.51 10.96
C ASN A 572 35.76 10.03 11.07
N VAL A 573 34.91 10.77 10.35
CA VAL A 573 34.93 12.25 10.38
C VAL A 573 34.80 12.81 11.80
N LEU A 574 33.98 12.18 12.64
CA LEU A 574 33.74 12.60 14.03
C LEU A 574 34.96 12.52 14.95
N VAL A 575 35.92 11.66 14.61
CA VAL A 575 37.15 11.46 15.41
C VAL A 575 38.38 12.14 14.78
N GLY A 576 38.21 12.83 13.65
CA GLY A 576 39.27 13.61 13.01
C GLY A 576 39.55 13.25 11.54
N GLY A 577 38.85 12.26 10.97
CA GLY A 577 38.99 11.90 9.56
C GLY A 577 38.62 13.05 8.62
N GLY A 578 39.41 13.23 7.56
CA GLY A 578 39.19 14.31 6.60
C GLY A 578 40.06 14.19 5.35
N LEU A 579 39.71 14.97 4.33
CA LEU A 579 40.54 15.18 3.14
C LEU A 579 41.45 16.41 3.31
N PRO A 580 42.68 16.42 2.76
CA PRO A 580 43.34 15.31 2.06
C PRO A 580 43.85 14.24 3.03
N VAL A 581 43.85 12.98 2.60
CA VAL A 581 44.44 11.89 3.38
C VAL A 581 45.96 11.96 3.30
N ILE A 582 46.63 12.15 4.44
CA ILE A 582 48.08 12.14 4.51
C ILE A 582 48.62 10.71 4.40
N LEU A 583 49.67 10.51 3.59
CA LEU A 583 50.33 9.20 3.39
C LEU A 583 50.84 8.55 4.68
N SER A 584 50.99 9.33 5.76
CA SER A 584 51.38 8.85 7.09
C SER A 584 50.20 8.57 8.03
N SER A 585 48.94 8.62 7.57
CA SER A 585 47.80 8.35 8.47
C SER A 585 47.96 6.96 9.10
N THR A 586 47.51 6.74 10.32
CA THR A 586 47.54 5.40 10.95
C THR A 586 46.24 4.65 10.72
N SER A 587 45.42 5.13 9.79
CA SER A 587 44.08 4.66 9.48
C SER A 587 43.99 4.05 8.08
N SER A 588 42.91 3.31 7.83
CA SER A 588 42.52 2.78 6.52
C SER A 588 41.88 3.82 5.59
N ASN A 589 41.83 5.09 6.00
CA ASN A 589 41.20 6.13 5.21
C ASN A 589 41.92 6.35 3.89
N PHE A 590 41.16 6.66 2.83
CA PHE A 590 41.72 7.11 1.56
C PHE A 590 40.77 8.06 0.83
N GLU A 591 41.33 8.83 -0.10
CA GLU A 591 40.56 9.68 -1.00
C GLU A 591 40.21 8.91 -2.28
N LEU A 592 38.93 8.85 -2.61
CA LEU A 592 38.44 8.39 -3.91
C LEU A 592 38.04 9.61 -4.74
N THR A 593 38.66 9.78 -5.91
CA THR A 593 38.36 10.90 -6.81
C THR A 593 37.87 10.44 -8.18
N LEU A 594 36.84 11.14 -8.67
CA LEU A 594 36.26 10.99 -10.01
C LEU A 594 36.61 12.16 -10.95
N VAL A 595 37.62 12.97 -10.59
CA VAL A 595 38.10 14.11 -11.40
C VAL A 595 38.33 13.70 -12.85
N GLY A 596 37.82 14.51 -13.77
CA GLY A 596 37.99 14.29 -15.21
C GLY A 596 36.97 13.34 -15.83
N SER A 597 36.07 12.75 -15.03
CA SER A 597 34.97 11.95 -15.56
C SER A 597 34.02 12.80 -16.40
N THR A 598 33.44 12.19 -17.42
CA THR A 598 32.55 12.85 -18.37
C THR A 598 31.24 12.09 -18.52
N GLN A 599 30.25 12.75 -19.10
CA GLN A 599 29.03 12.14 -19.58
C GLN A 599 28.84 12.50 -21.04
N THR A 600 28.76 11.50 -21.91
CA THR A 600 28.53 11.69 -23.36
C THR A 600 27.48 10.71 -23.86
N GLY A 601 26.98 10.88 -25.09
CA GLY A 601 26.08 9.89 -25.71
C GLY A 601 26.77 8.60 -26.16
N SER A 602 27.99 8.35 -25.67
CA SER A 602 28.72 7.10 -25.90
C SER A 602 28.47 6.15 -24.73
N VAL A 603 28.57 4.85 -25.01
CA VAL A 603 28.43 3.80 -23.99
C VAL A 603 29.37 4.02 -22.80
N TYR A 604 28.96 3.48 -21.65
CA TYR A 604 29.77 3.47 -20.44
C TYR A 604 31.17 2.90 -20.70
N ARG A 605 32.20 3.59 -20.20
CA ARG A 605 33.57 3.05 -20.18
C ARG A 605 34.40 3.66 -19.06
N VAL A 606 35.28 2.85 -18.47
CA VAL A 606 36.38 3.33 -17.63
C VAL A 606 37.50 3.83 -18.53
N LEU A 607 37.94 5.08 -18.33
CA LEU A 607 39.03 5.72 -19.07
C LEU A 607 40.37 5.46 -18.41
N GLU A 608 40.37 5.55 -17.09
CA GLU A 608 41.55 5.45 -16.25
C GLU A 608 41.10 4.98 -14.87
N ALA A 609 41.85 4.06 -14.28
CA ALA A 609 41.66 3.60 -12.91
C ALA A 609 43.04 3.38 -12.31
N VAL A 610 43.40 4.21 -11.34
CA VAL A 610 44.72 4.22 -10.69
C VAL A 610 44.57 4.30 -9.19
N GLN A 611 45.49 3.66 -8.48
CA GLN A 611 45.57 3.64 -7.03
C GLN A 611 47.05 3.59 -6.61
N ASN A 612 47.36 3.96 -5.37
CA ASN A 612 48.75 4.15 -4.90
C ASN A 612 49.24 3.14 -3.84
N GLY A 613 48.46 2.11 -3.56
CA GLY A 613 48.81 0.94 -2.74
C GLY A 613 49.47 -0.18 -3.54
N ALA A 614 50.14 -1.09 -2.82
CA ALA A 614 50.84 -2.24 -3.37
C ALA A 614 50.90 -3.38 -2.33
N GLY A 615 50.55 -4.60 -2.76
CA GLY A 615 50.48 -5.79 -1.89
C GLY A 615 51.74 -6.66 -1.89
N GLU A 616 52.64 -6.50 -2.85
CA GLU A 616 53.86 -7.31 -2.98
C GLU A 616 55.09 -6.41 -3.14
N LEU A 617 56.25 -6.87 -2.62
CA LEU A 617 57.55 -6.27 -2.90
C LEU A 617 57.87 -6.48 -4.38
N GLY A 618 57.35 -5.61 -5.24
CA GLY A 618 57.67 -5.60 -6.66
C GLY A 618 59.16 -5.32 -6.82
N VAL A 619 59.89 -6.24 -7.46
CA VAL A 619 61.27 -6.02 -7.89
C VAL A 619 61.19 -5.58 -9.35
N ASP A 620 61.13 -4.26 -9.59
CA ASP A 620 61.22 -3.72 -10.93
C ASP A 620 62.72 -3.55 -11.27
N CYS A 621 63.27 -4.52 -11.99
CA CYS A 621 64.62 -4.42 -12.55
C CYS A 621 64.47 -4.04 -14.03
N MET A 622 64.93 -2.85 -14.42
CA MET A 622 65.06 -2.48 -15.84
C MET A 622 66.21 -3.22 -16.51
#